data_AF-A0A962BT47-F1
#
_entry.id   AF-A0A962BT47-F1
#
_cell.length_a   1.000
_cell.length_b   1.000
_cell.length_c   1.000
_cell.angle_alpha   90.00
_cell.angle_beta   90.00
_cell.angle_gamma   90.00
#
_symmetry.space_group_name_H-M   'P 1'
#
loop_
_entity.id
_entity.type
_entity.pdbx_description
1 polymer ?
#
loop_
_entity_poly.entity_id
_entity_poly.type
_entity_poly.pdbx_seq_one_letter_code
_entity_poly.pdbx_strand_id
1 'polypeptide(L)'
;MKAFRQAALAAALSALFVAQAWAIGDGPVVKDHVSQSKAEAGDYTFDELFAHGQEQFSAKFNKYDGQGRPGATGGGAARIPGSAPAFIRTSAPESNSCAGCHNDPFPGGAGDIVANVFVLAQTL
;
A
#
# COMPACT_ATOMS: atom_id res chain seq x y z
N MET A 1 -35.42 28.94 -34.52
CA MET A 1 -35.78 28.08 -33.36
C MET A 1 -34.90 26.82 -33.20
N LYS A 2 -33.79 26.64 -33.95
CA LYS A 2 -32.86 25.51 -33.77
C LYS A 2 -31.62 25.87 -32.92
N ALA A 3 -31.21 27.15 -32.93
CA ALA A 3 -30.06 27.63 -32.16
C ALA A 3 -30.26 27.64 -30.63
N PHE A 4 -31.50 27.77 -30.15
CA PHE A 4 -31.79 27.82 -28.70
C PHE A 4 -31.77 26.45 -28.01
N ARG A 5 -31.89 25.36 -28.77
CA ARG A 5 -31.85 23.98 -28.22
C ARG A 5 -30.42 23.44 -28.06
N GLN A 6 -29.44 24.00 -28.79
CA GLN A 6 -28.04 23.57 -28.69
C GLN A 6 -27.31 24.18 -27.48
N ALA A 7 -27.73 25.37 -27.04
CA ALA A 7 -27.14 26.02 -25.86
C ALA A 7 -27.47 25.28 -24.54
N ALA A 8 -28.63 24.63 -24.46
CA ALA A 8 -29.05 23.88 -23.27
C ALA A 8 -28.29 22.55 -23.09
N LEU A 9 -27.82 21.92 -24.18
CA LEU A 9 -27.01 20.69 -24.08
C LEU A 9 -25.55 20.95 -23.70
N ALA A 10 -25.00 22.11 -24.08
CA ALA A 10 -23.61 22.45 -23.76
C ALA A 10 -23.41 22.78 -22.26
N ALA A 11 -24.43 23.36 -21.61
CA ALA A 11 -24.37 23.72 -20.19
C ALA A 11 -24.49 22.52 -19.23
N ALA A 12 -25.01 21.38 -19.70
CA ALA A 12 -25.19 20.19 -18.87
C ALA A 12 -23.94 19.28 -18.78
N LEU A 13 -22.96 19.45 -19.68
CA LEU A 13 -21.73 18.64 -19.67
C LEU A 13 -20.61 19.24 -18.79
N SER A 14 -20.77 20.44 -18.26
CA SER A 14 -19.67 21.18 -17.60
C SER A 14 -19.54 20.96 -16.10
N ALA A 15 -20.45 20.23 -15.45
CA ALA A 15 -20.58 20.22 -13.99
C ALA A 15 -20.20 18.90 -13.29
N LEU A 16 -19.59 17.94 -14.00
CA LEU A 16 -19.10 16.68 -13.42
C LEU A 16 -17.58 16.65 -13.27
N PHE A 17 -16.98 17.76 -12.85
CA PHE A 17 -15.70 17.68 -12.15
C PHE A 17 -16.01 17.38 -10.69
N VAL A 18 -16.17 16.09 -10.36
CA VAL A 18 -16.05 15.64 -8.98
C VAL A 18 -14.64 16.06 -8.56
N ALA A 19 -14.55 17.05 -7.67
CA ALA A 19 -13.29 17.42 -7.04
C ALA A 19 -12.83 16.20 -6.24
N GLN A 20 -12.01 15.36 -6.85
CA GLN A 20 -11.32 14.29 -6.16
C GLN A 20 -10.44 15.00 -5.12
N ALA A 21 -10.86 15.00 -3.86
CA ALA A 21 -10.06 15.54 -2.79
C ALA A 21 -8.75 14.75 -2.77
N TRP A 22 -7.68 15.34 -3.30
CA TRP A 22 -6.36 14.75 -3.18
C TRP A 22 -6.05 14.69 -1.69
N ALA A 23 -5.74 13.50 -1.19
CA ALA A 23 -5.16 13.37 0.13
C ALA A 23 -3.81 14.09 0.09
N ILE A 24 -3.75 15.30 0.63
CA ILE A 24 -2.52 16.09 0.69
C ILE A 24 -1.66 15.51 1.81
N GLY A 25 -0.46 15.05 1.47
CA GLY A 25 0.50 14.48 2.41
C GLY A 25 0.52 12.95 2.40
N ASP A 26 1.40 12.40 3.23
CA ASP A 26 1.53 10.95 3.40
C ASP A 26 0.41 10.40 4.30
N GLY A 27 -0.14 9.25 3.94
CA GLY A 27 -1.10 8.48 4.73
C GLY A 27 -0.82 6.97 4.61
N PRO A 28 -1.62 6.11 5.25
CA PRO A 28 -1.44 4.67 5.11
C PRO A 28 -1.63 4.25 3.65
N VAL A 29 -0.75 3.37 3.18
CA VAL A 29 -0.89 2.71 1.88
C VAL A 29 -2.06 1.73 1.92
N VAL A 30 -2.23 1.00 3.03
CA VAL A 30 -3.36 0.10 3.26
C VAL A 30 -4.45 0.86 4.01
N LYS A 31 -5.52 1.21 3.30
CA LYS A 31 -6.58 2.09 3.82
C LYS A 31 -7.64 1.35 4.61
N ASP A 32 -7.92 0.13 4.20
CA ASP A 32 -9.04 -0.66 4.72
C ASP A 32 -8.52 -1.89 5.45
N HIS A 33 -8.97 -2.06 6.69
CA HIS A 33 -8.65 -3.25 7.47
C HIS A 33 -9.66 -4.37 7.17
N VAL A 34 -9.16 -5.51 6.70
CA VAL A 34 -9.94 -6.75 6.60
C VAL A 34 -9.97 -7.43 7.97
N SER A 35 -11.16 -7.55 8.55
CA SER A 35 -11.35 -8.22 9.83
C SER A 35 -11.38 -9.74 9.65
N GLN A 36 -10.54 -10.45 10.40
CA GLN A 36 -10.48 -11.91 10.38
C GLN A 36 -11.84 -12.55 10.71
N SER A 37 -12.50 -12.11 11.78
CA SER A 37 -13.78 -12.69 12.20
C SER A 37 -14.90 -12.47 11.18
N LYS A 38 -14.88 -11.33 10.47
CA LYS A 38 -15.81 -11.05 9.37
C LYS A 38 -15.53 -11.90 8.13
N ALA A 39 -14.25 -12.07 7.78
CA ALA A 39 -13.86 -12.98 6.71
C ALA A 39 -14.29 -14.43 6.98
N GLU A 40 -14.12 -14.90 8.22
CA GLU A 40 -14.58 -16.23 8.66
C GLU A 40 -16.11 -16.35 8.68
N ALA A 41 -16.82 -15.27 8.97
CA ALA A 41 -18.28 -15.22 8.91
C ALA A 41 -18.83 -15.18 7.46
N GLY A 42 -17.96 -15.00 6.46
CA GLY A 42 -18.36 -14.89 5.05
C GLY A 42 -18.87 -13.50 4.66
N ASP A 43 -18.56 -12.46 5.44
CA ASP A 43 -18.97 -11.08 5.16
C ASP A 43 -18.24 -10.47 3.95
N TYR A 44 -17.14 -11.10 3.51
CA TYR A 44 -16.41 -10.75 2.30
C TYR A 44 -16.51 -11.89 1.30
N THR A 45 -16.72 -11.54 0.03
CA THR A 45 -16.59 -12.48 -1.07
C THR A 45 -15.14 -12.87 -1.30
N PHE A 46 -14.92 -13.99 -1.99
CA PHE A 46 -13.58 -14.39 -2.41
C PHE A 46 -12.88 -13.29 -3.22
N ASP A 47 -13.60 -12.65 -4.16
CA ASP A 47 -13.02 -11.64 -5.03
C ASP A 47 -12.58 -10.39 -4.24
N GLU A 48 -13.35 -9.98 -3.24
CA GLU A 48 -12.98 -8.88 -2.32
C GLU A 48 -11.73 -9.23 -1.50
N LEU A 49 -11.68 -10.42 -0.92
CA LEU A 49 -10.51 -10.89 -0.17
C LEU A 49 -9.27 -11.00 -1.06
N PHE A 50 -9.45 -11.49 -2.29
CA PHE A 50 -8.38 -11.63 -3.26
C PHE A 50 -7.84 -10.27 -3.71
N ALA A 51 -8.72 -9.29 -3.96
CA ALA A 51 -8.33 -7.93 -4.29
C ALA A 51 -7.55 -7.27 -3.13
N HIS A 52 -8.05 -7.36 -1.90
CA HIS A 52 -7.34 -6.85 -0.73
C HIS A 52 -5.98 -7.55 -0.52
N GLY A 53 -5.90 -8.86 -0.78
CA GLY A 53 -4.65 -9.60 -0.75
C GLY A 53 -3.63 -9.06 -1.76
N GLN A 54 -4.05 -8.73 -2.98
CA GLN A 54 -3.16 -8.12 -3.99
C GLN A 54 -2.68 -6.73 -3.60
N GLU A 55 -3.57 -5.90 -3.02
CA GLU A 55 -3.23 -4.59 -2.51
C GLU A 55 -2.17 -4.70 -1.41
N GLN A 56 -2.39 -5.58 -0.44
CA GLN A 56 -1.45 -5.85 0.65
C GLN A 56 -0.11 -6.38 0.14
N PHE A 57 -0.13 -7.29 -0.84
CA PHE A 57 1.07 -7.91 -1.40
C PHE A 57 1.96 -6.90 -2.15
N SER A 58 1.35 -5.88 -2.75
CA SER A 58 2.03 -4.85 -3.53
C SER A 58 2.31 -3.57 -2.73
N ALA A 59 1.75 -3.42 -1.53
CA ALA A 59 1.87 -2.22 -0.71
C ALA A 59 3.31 -1.97 -0.27
N LYS A 60 3.85 -0.78 -0.62
CA LYS A 60 5.11 -0.27 -0.07
C LYS A 60 4.82 0.46 1.24
N PHE A 61 4.71 -0.29 2.33
CA PHE A 61 4.31 0.24 3.63
C PHE A 61 5.14 1.46 4.06
N ASN A 62 4.49 2.34 4.80
CA ASN A 62 5.13 3.50 5.41
C ASN A 62 4.80 3.57 6.92
N LYS A 63 5.30 4.60 7.60
CA LYS A 63 5.09 4.78 9.05
C LYS A 63 3.61 4.87 9.49
N TYR A 64 2.68 5.15 8.56
CA TYR A 64 1.24 5.22 8.83
C TYR A 64 0.54 3.86 8.70
N ASP A 65 1.19 2.85 8.11
CA ASP A 65 0.68 1.47 8.01
C ASP A 65 1.03 0.59 9.22
N GLY A 66 1.84 1.12 10.15
CA GLY A 66 2.39 0.39 11.28
C GLY A 66 3.92 0.38 11.25
N GLN A 67 4.53 -0.17 12.30
CA GLN A 67 5.99 -0.22 12.49
C GLN A 67 6.51 -1.66 12.59
N GLY A 68 5.71 -2.64 12.16
CA GLY A 68 6.00 -4.06 12.29
C GLY A 68 6.37 -4.44 13.72
N ARG A 69 7.65 -4.82 13.93
CA ARG A 69 8.22 -5.24 15.22
C ARG A 69 9.31 -4.26 15.67
N PRO A 70 9.00 -3.04 16.14
CA PRO A 70 10.01 -2.01 16.38
C PRO A 70 11.05 -2.39 17.44
N GLY A 71 10.68 -3.29 18.37
CA GLY A 71 11.57 -3.80 19.42
C GLY A 71 12.39 -5.03 19.04
N ALA A 72 12.30 -5.53 17.79
CA ALA A 72 13.04 -6.70 17.35
C ALA A 72 13.75 -6.44 16.01
N THR A 73 14.92 -7.07 15.82
CA THR A 73 15.56 -7.16 14.51
C THR A 73 14.71 -8.04 13.60
N GLY A 74 14.93 -7.99 12.29
CA GLY A 74 14.34 -8.93 11.34
C GLY A 74 14.71 -10.38 11.65
N GLY A 75 15.85 -10.63 12.29
CA GLY A 75 16.24 -11.94 12.83
C GLY A 75 15.53 -12.34 14.14
N GLY A 76 14.70 -11.47 14.71
CA GLY A 76 13.92 -11.73 15.92
C GLY A 76 14.63 -11.44 17.25
N ALA A 77 15.90 -11.02 17.24
CA ALA A 77 16.60 -10.58 18.43
C ALA A 77 16.04 -9.24 18.94
N ALA A 78 16.11 -8.98 20.25
CA ALA A 78 15.67 -7.69 20.78
C ALA A 78 16.57 -6.56 20.30
N ARG A 79 15.98 -5.41 19.94
CA ARG A 79 16.74 -4.18 19.65
C ARG A 79 17.08 -3.45 20.94
N ILE A 80 18.23 -2.80 20.95
CA ILE A 80 18.56 -1.81 21.98
C ILE A 80 17.64 -0.59 21.75
N PRO A 81 16.90 -0.11 22.77
CA PRO A 81 16.05 1.07 22.60
C PRO A 81 16.82 2.27 22.03
N GLY A 82 16.34 2.82 20.92
CA GLY A 82 16.95 3.97 20.24
C GLY A 82 18.17 3.66 19.35
N SER A 83 18.57 2.39 19.18
CA SER A 83 19.73 2.04 18.35
C SER A 83 19.48 2.13 16.84
N ALA A 84 18.22 2.26 16.43
CA ALA A 84 17.82 2.38 15.04
C ALA A 84 16.58 3.27 14.89
N PRO A 85 16.37 3.91 13.72
CA PRO A 85 15.11 4.55 13.40
C PRO A 85 13.95 3.57 13.52
N ALA A 86 12.79 4.06 13.95
CA ALA A 86 11.59 3.23 14.07
C ALA A 86 11.07 2.72 12.71
N PHE A 87 11.50 3.36 11.62
CA PHE A 87 11.20 2.98 10.24
C PHE A 87 12.48 3.06 9.40
N ILE A 88 12.88 1.96 8.75
CA ILE A 88 14.06 1.91 7.88
C ILE A 88 13.75 1.21 6.55
N ARG A 89 14.05 1.90 5.44
CA ARG A 89 13.78 1.44 4.07
C ARG A 89 14.79 0.41 3.52
N THR A 90 15.65 -0.16 4.35
CA THR A 90 16.71 -1.08 3.89
C THR A 90 16.57 -2.50 4.42
N SER A 91 15.78 -2.74 5.47
CA SER A 91 15.84 -4.03 6.18
C SER A 91 14.60 -4.43 6.98
N ALA A 92 13.48 -3.75 6.78
CA ALA A 92 12.24 -4.04 7.50
C ALA A 92 11.14 -4.56 6.53
N PRO A 93 10.10 -5.26 7.00
CA PRO A 93 8.87 -5.48 6.22
C PRO A 93 8.31 -4.19 5.61
N GLU A 94 8.62 -3.05 6.25
CA GLU A 94 8.29 -1.72 5.80
C GLU A 94 9.27 -1.11 4.77
N SER A 95 10.35 -1.82 4.42
CA SER A 95 11.32 -1.37 3.42
C SER A 95 10.92 -1.63 1.99
N ASN A 96 10.00 -2.57 1.78
CA ASN A 96 9.57 -3.01 0.46
C ASN A 96 8.21 -3.74 0.56
N SER A 97 7.54 -3.99 -0.57
CA SER A 97 6.38 -4.87 -0.62
C SER A 97 6.78 -6.34 -0.78
N CYS A 98 5.86 -7.27 -0.53
CA CYS A 98 6.08 -8.71 -0.80
C CYS A 98 6.44 -8.93 -2.29
N ALA A 99 5.72 -8.20 -3.14
CA ALA A 99 5.93 -8.10 -4.58
C ALA A 99 7.33 -7.65 -4.99
N GLY A 100 8.10 -6.98 -4.13
CA GLY A 100 9.44 -6.53 -4.47
C GLY A 100 10.41 -7.69 -4.74
N CYS A 101 10.34 -8.76 -3.95
CA CYS A 101 11.11 -9.99 -4.15
C CYS A 101 10.32 -11.11 -4.87
N HIS A 102 9.00 -11.16 -4.67
CA HIS A 102 8.12 -12.20 -5.24
C HIS A 102 7.38 -11.65 -6.44
N ASN A 103 8.13 -11.46 -7.51
CA ASN A 103 7.78 -10.54 -8.57
C ASN A 103 7.56 -11.29 -9.92
N ASP A 104 8.04 -12.52 -10.05
CA ASP A 104 7.78 -13.34 -11.24
C ASP A 104 6.41 -14.07 -11.16
N PRO A 105 5.56 -14.06 -12.21
CA PRO A 105 5.68 -13.35 -13.48
C PRO A 105 5.15 -11.91 -13.53
N PHE A 106 4.42 -11.35 -12.53
CA PHE A 106 3.97 -9.91 -12.58
C PHE A 106 3.67 -9.19 -11.24
N PRO A 107 4.62 -9.11 -10.31
CA PRO A 107 5.19 -7.78 -10.03
C PRO A 107 6.57 -7.50 -10.72
N GLY A 108 6.83 -6.36 -11.37
CA GLY A 108 8.04 -6.25 -12.25
C GLY A 108 8.26 -4.89 -12.95
N GLY A 109 9.28 -4.64 -13.79
CA GLY A 109 10.09 -5.55 -14.65
C GLY A 109 11.64 -5.46 -14.57
N ALA A 110 12.19 -5.03 -13.44
CA ALA A 110 13.60 -5.25 -13.09
C ALA A 110 13.78 -5.78 -11.64
N GLY A 111 12.69 -6.18 -10.98
CA GLY A 111 12.61 -6.23 -9.52
C GLY A 111 12.54 -4.82 -8.92
N ASP A 112 12.26 -4.72 -7.61
CA ASP A 112 12.57 -3.49 -6.87
C ASP A 112 14.10 -3.39 -6.65
N ILE A 113 14.62 -2.36 -5.98
CA ILE A 113 16.04 -2.19 -5.61
C ILE A 113 16.56 -3.37 -4.72
N VAL A 114 15.76 -4.38 -4.45
CA VAL A 114 16.15 -5.64 -3.78
C VAL A 114 17.26 -6.41 -4.46
N ALA A 115 17.55 -6.17 -5.74
CA ALA A 115 18.77 -6.69 -6.37
C ALA A 115 20.06 -6.10 -5.73
N ASN A 116 19.96 -5.01 -4.96
CA ASN A 116 21.03 -4.37 -4.19
C ASN A 116 20.91 -4.62 -2.66
N VAL A 117 20.26 -5.72 -2.24
CA VAL A 117 19.99 -6.01 -0.82
C VAL A 117 21.27 -6.18 0.01
N PHE A 118 21.33 -5.49 1.15
CA PHE A 118 22.18 -5.83 2.28
C PHE A 118 21.48 -6.93 3.09
N VAL A 119 21.61 -8.20 2.69
CA VAL A 119 20.91 -9.36 3.30
C VAL A 119 21.11 -9.48 4.83
N LEU A 120 22.11 -8.80 5.37
CA LEU A 120 22.43 -8.79 6.80
C LEU A 120 21.91 -7.54 7.54
N ALA A 121 21.43 -6.50 6.85
CA ALA A 121 20.93 -5.29 7.50
C ALA A 121 19.67 -5.54 8.35
N GLN A 122 18.98 -6.66 8.12
CA GLN A 122 17.83 -7.11 8.90
C GLN A 122 18.21 -7.72 10.25
N THR A 123 19.46 -8.11 10.47
CA THR A 123 19.92 -8.63 11.77
C THR A 123 20.57 -7.56 12.65
N LEU A 124 20.70 -6.33 12.14
CA LEU A 124 21.24 -5.17 12.87
C LEU A 124 20.17 -4.49 13.74
#